data_AF-A0A519GRP8-F1
#
_entry.id   AF-A0A519GRP8-F1
#
_cell.length_a   1.000
_cell.length_b   1.000
_cell.length_c   1.000
_cell.angle_alpha   90.00
_cell.angle_beta   90.00
_cell.angle_gamma   90.00
#
_symmetry.space_group_name_H-M   'P 1'
#
loop_
_entity.id
_entity.type
_entity.pdbx_description
1 polymer ?
#
loop_
_entity_poly.entity_id
_entity_poly.type
_entity_poly.pdbx_seq_one_letter_code
_entity_poly.pdbx_strand_id
1 'polypeptide(L)'
;MATAPAYDPSAPLPVGQDFYALRREGIGRIVEASGDVWTDYNTHDPGVTLLEALAYAITELTYRADFPIEDLLASAAAAVGGGTSADPYPDQAFATARRILTVDPVTPTDLRRLLIDVPGVRNGWVRCDGCGCGCVTSYSAWCESGEVVLSYDPSLRRDPATAVRTVRPRGLYRVLLELESDAELGDLNDRKVVRRRSVPAANGRRHTLTLELRFPEFGAAHEGDRARVRDAASVDSIVVNGSNGLRDGATPADTAEFRRHWYDAFSVDLDLTLHGGSTVRVENASLRVFGDRALRETVDPPLLVEWLQQTDADSAVDVWRRKLAQTDAATAAARETLEAHRSLDEDWCCIGLVDIVDIAVCAEVEVAATADIDRVQAQIWHRVER
;
A
#
# COMPACT_ATOMS: atom_id res chain seq x y z
N MET A 1 -0.42 -33.91 -20.47
CA MET A 1 -0.48 -34.61 -21.77
C MET A 1 -1.52 -35.71 -21.64
N ALA A 2 -2.73 -35.48 -22.15
CA ALA A 2 -3.63 -36.59 -22.39
C ALA A 2 -2.94 -37.52 -23.40
N THR A 3 -2.85 -38.80 -23.08
CA THR A 3 -2.35 -39.80 -24.02
C THR A 3 -3.26 -39.78 -25.24
N ALA A 4 -2.71 -39.40 -26.40
CA ALA A 4 -3.44 -39.54 -27.66
C ALA A 4 -3.97 -40.98 -27.74
N PRO A 5 -5.26 -41.19 -28.01
CA PRO A 5 -5.81 -42.53 -28.12
C PRO A 5 -5.01 -43.30 -29.17
N ALA A 6 -4.71 -44.57 -28.88
CA ALA A 6 -4.04 -45.43 -29.85
C ALA A 6 -4.88 -45.49 -31.13
N TYR A 7 -4.26 -45.22 -32.28
CA TYR A 7 -4.92 -45.30 -33.58
C TYR A 7 -5.49 -46.70 -33.78
N ASP A 8 -6.82 -46.80 -33.81
CA ASP A 8 -7.55 -48.02 -34.14
C ASP A 8 -8.03 -47.94 -35.61
N PRO A 9 -7.37 -48.63 -36.55
CA PRO A 9 -7.77 -48.62 -37.95
C PRO A 9 -9.13 -49.29 -38.20
N SER A 10 -9.70 -49.96 -37.21
CA SER A 10 -11.01 -50.62 -37.31
C SER A 10 -12.17 -49.76 -36.77
N ALA A 11 -11.87 -48.62 -36.14
CA ALA A 11 -12.89 -47.70 -35.67
C ALA A 11 -13.59 -47.02 -36.86
N PRO A 12 -14.93 -46.93 -36.87
CA PRO A 12 -15.64 -46.20 -37.91
C PRO A 12 -15.30 -44.71 -37.83
N LEU A 13 -14.92 -44.12 -38.97
CA LEU A 13 -14.66 -42.69 -39.07
C LEU A 13 -15.97 -41.89 -38.91
N PRO A 14 -15.91 -40.69 -38.30
CA PRO A 14 -17.01 -39.74 -38.40
C PRO A 14 -17.39 -39.50 -39.87
N VAL A 15 -18.68 -39.33 -40.18
CA VAL A 15 -19.15 -39.18 -41.57
C VAL A 15 -18.41 -38.08 -42.32
N GLY A 16 -18.12 -36.95 -41.67
CA GLY A 16 -17.37 -35.85 -42.27
C GLY A 16 -15.89 -36.13 -42.53
N GLN A 17 -15.32 -37.20 -41.97
CA GLN A 17 -13.96 -37.68 -42.21
C GLN A 17 -13.91 -38.93 -43.11
N ASP A 18 -15.07 -39.47 -43.51
CA ASP A 18 -15.17 -40.60 -44.43
C ASP A 18 -15.44 -40.10 -45.85
N PHE A 19 -14.38 -40.07 -46.66
CA PHE A 19 -14.45 -39.69 -48.08
C PHE A 19 -15.51 -40.47 -48.85
N TYR A 20 -15.62 -41.79 -48.64
CA TYR A 20 -16.56 -42.62 -49.39
C TYR A 20 -18.00 -42.39 -48.94
N ALA A 21 -18.22 -42.09 -47.65
CA ALA A 21 -19.53 -41.69 -47.15
C ALA A 21 -19.96 -40.34 -47.76
N LEU A 22 -19.08 -39.32 -47.73
CA LEU A 22 -19.34 -38.01 -48.32
C LEU A 22 -19.58 -38.07 -49.83
N ARG A 23 -18.78 -38.86 -50.55
CA ARG A 23 -18.97 -39.09 -52.00
C ARG A 23 -20.34 -39.71 -52.27
N ARG A 24 -20.73 -40.71 -51.49
CA ARG A 24 -22.02 -41.39 -51.65
C ARG A 24 -23.20 -40.48 -51.36
N GLU A 25 -23.11 -39.67 -50.31
CA GLU A 25 -24.11 -38.64 -50.00
C GLU A 25 -24.19 -37.61 -51.11
N GLY A 26 -23.05 -37.13 -51.60
CA GLY A 26 -22.98 -36.17 -52.71
C GLY A 26 -23.62 -36.67 -53.99
N ILE A 27 -23.33 -37.92 -54.41
CA ILE A 27 -24.00 -38.54 -55.56
C ILE A 27 -25.50 -38.66 -55.31
N GLY A 28 -25.91 -39.08 -54.10
CA GLY A 28 -27.33 -39.14 -53.73
C GLY A 28 -28.04 -37.79 -53.93
N ARG A 29 -27.42 -36.69 -53.50
CA ARG A 29 -27.96 -35.33 -53.67
C ARG A 29 -28.02 -34.90 -55.13
N ILE A 30 -27.05 -35.29 -55.96
CA ILE A 30 -27.05 -34.99 -57.40
C ILE A 30 -28.18 -35.74 -58.12
N VAL A 31 -28.39 -37.01 -57.78
CA VAL A 31 -29.49 -37.84 -58.32
C VAL A 31 -30.84 -37.23 -57.96
N GLU A 32 -31.02 -36.85 -56.69
CA GLU A 32 -32.25 -36.19 -56.21
C GLU A 32 -32.51 -34.87 -56.93
N ALA A 33 -31.47 -34.07 -57.17
CA ALA A 33 -31.61 -32.74 -57.75
C ALA A 33 -31.71 -32.73 -59.29
N SER A 34 -31.12 -33.71 -59.99
CA SER A 34 -30.88 -33.63 -61.43
C SER A 34 -30.84 -34.97 -62.17
N GLY A 35 -31.34 -36.06 -61.57
CA GLY A 35 -31.27 -37.41 -62.13
C GLY A 35 -31.92 -37.60 -63.51
N ASP A 36 -32.85 -36.74 -63.90
CA ASP A 36 -33.48 -36.76 -65.23
C ASP A 36 -32.59 -36.14 -66.33
N VAL A 37 -31.58 -35.34 -65.97
CA VAL A 37 -30.71 -34.61 -66.89
C VAL A 37 -29.28 -35.15 -66.86
N TRP A 38 -28.73 -35.35 -65.67
CA TRP A 38 -27.38 -35.85 -65.47
C TRP A 38 -27.45 -37.29 -64.96
N THR A 39 -27.14 -38.26 -65.82
CA THR A 39 -27.34 -39.70 -65.57
C THR A 39 -26.03 -40.50 -65.49
N ASP A 40 -24.89 -39.91 -65.86
CA ASP A 40 -23.58 -40.55 -65.78
C ASP A 40 -22.86 -40.16 -64.48
N TYR A 41 -22.69 -41.12 -63.57
CA TYR A 41 -22.05 -40.93 -62.27
C TYR A 41 -20.70 -41.67 -62.15
N ASN A 42 -20.07 -41.96 -63.29
CA ASN A 42 -18.79 -42.67 -63.33
C ASN A 42 -17.60 -41.73 -63.14
N THR A 43 -16.45 -42.30 -62.80
CA THR A 43 -15.20 -41.56 -62.50
C THR A 43 -14.60 -40.78 -63.67
N HIS A 44 -15.08 -40.98 -64.90
CA HIS A 44 -14.63 -40.23 -66.06
C HIS A 44 -15.43 -38.94 -66.28
N ASP A 45 -16.57 -38.79 -65.60
CA ASP A 45 -17.37 -37.57 -65.63
C ASP A 45 -16.64 -36.46 -64.84
N PRO A 46 -16.41 -35.28 -65.44
CA PRO A 46 -15.70 -34.19 -64.78
C PRO A 46 -16.46 -33.58 -63.59
N GLY A 47 -17.79 -33.64 -63.58
CA GLY A 47 -18.62 -33.22 -62.46
C GLY A 47 -18.54 -34.19 -61.28
N VAL A 48 -18.44 -35.50 -61.55
CA VAL A 48 -18.15 -36.50 -60.49
C VAL A 48 -16.75 -36.29 -59.93
N THR A 49 -15.78 -35.97 -60.79
CA THR A 49 -14.42 -35.63 -60.34
C THR A 49 -14.41 -34.38 -59.45
N LEU A 50 -15.23 -33.37 -59.78
CA LEU A 50 -15.39 -32.18 -58.94
C LEU A 50 -16.05 -32.50 -57.59
N LEU A 51 -17.05 -33.40 -57.57
CA LEU A 51 -17.65 -33.87 -56.33
C LEU A 51 -16.63 -34.62 -55.45
N GLU A 52 -15.78 -35.46 -56.04
CA GLU A 52 -14.72 -36.16 -55.31
C GLU A 52 -13.71 -35.17 -54.72
N ALA A 53 -13.33 -34.13 -55.46
CA ALA A 53 -12.49 -33.05 -54.92
C ALA A 53 -13.15 -32.31 -53.75
N LEU A 54 -14.46 -32.04 -53.83
CA LEU A 54 -15.22 -31.44 -52.74
C LEU A 54 -15.29 -32.37 -51.50
N ALA A 55 -15.57 -33.67 -51.70
CA ALA A 55 -15.61 -34.65 -50.64
C ALA A 55 -14.25 -34.76 -49.92
N TYR A 56 -13.15 -34.71 -50.67
CA TYR A 56 -11.80 -34.67 -50.11
C TYR A 56 -11.56 -33.39 -49.28
N ALA A 57 -11.96 -32.22 -49.79
CA ALA A 57 -11.82 -30.96 -49.06
C ALA A 57 -12.64 -30.94 -47.75
N ILE A 58 -13.86 -31.50 -47.75
CA ILE A 58 -14.69 -31.63 -46.54
C ILE A 58 -14.05 -32.61 -45.55
N THR A 59 -13.46 -33.71 -46.04
CA THR A 59 -12.72 -34.68 -45.22
C THR A 59 -11.58 -34.01 -44.47
N GLU A 60 -10.78 -33.21 -45.17
CA GLU A 60 -9.68 -32.45 -44.55
C GLU A 60 -10.18 -31.42 -43.54
N LEU A 61 -11.23 -30.67 -43.88
CA LEU A 61 -11.80 -29.66 -43.00
C LEU A 61 -12.32 -30.28 -41.70
N THR A 62 -13.05 -31.40 -41.79
CA THR A 62 -13.58 -32.09 -40.61
C THR A 62 -12.47 -32.69 -39.77
N TYR A 63 -11.42 -33.23 -40.40
CA TYR A 63 -10.24 -33.71 -39.67
C TYR A 63 -9.57 -32.60 -38.85
N ARG A 64 -9.37 -31.41 -39.44
CA ARG A 64 -8.79 -30.26 -38.74
C ARG A 64 -9.71 -29.72 -37.64
N ALA A 65 -11.02 -29.75 -37.85
CA ALA A 65 -12.01 -29.28 -36.88
C ALA A 65 -12.19 -30.23 -35.67
N ASP A 66 -11.74 -31.48 -35.79
CA ASP A 66 -11.85 -32.51 -34.75
C ASP A 66 -10.63 -32.56 -33.80
N PHE A 67 -9.70 -31.62 -33.94
CA PHE A 67 -8.59 -31.49 -33.00
C PHE A 67 -9.08 -31.07 -31.61
N PRO A 68 -8.34 -31.42 -30.53
CA PRO A 68 -8.69 -31.00 -29.18
C PRO A 68 -8.95 -29.49 -29.11
N ILE A 69 -9.99 -29.10 -28.38
CA ILE A 69 -10.44 -27.71 -28.33
C ILE A 69 -9.35 -26.78 -27.77
N GLU A 70 -8.51 -27.28 -26.87
CA GLU A 70 -7.35 -26.58 -26.34
C GLU A 70 -6.30 -26.24 -27.41
N ASP A 71 -6.14 -27.08 -28.42
CA ASP A 71 -5.21 -26.88 -29.53
C ASP A 71 -5.81 -25.94 -30.57
N LEU A 72 -7.11 -26.07 -30.85
CA LEU A 72 -7.84 -25.18 -31.75
C LEU A 72 -7.90 -23.74 -31.24
N LEU A 73 -8.04 -23.59 -29.93
CA LEU A 73 -8.12 -22.28 -29.28
C LEU A 73 -6.75 -21.77 -28.82
N ALA A 74 -5.66 -22.53 -29.00
CA ALA A 74 -4.34 -22.17 -28.50
C ALA A 74 -3.88 -20.80 -29.01
N SER A 75 -3.27 -20.02 -28.11
CA SER A 75 -2.70 -18.72 -28.43
C SER A 75 -1.43 -18.88 -29.27
N ALA A 76 -1.45 -18.43 -30.52
CA ALA A 76 -0.29 -18.44 -31.38
C ALA A 76 0.76 -17.45 -30.87
N ALA A 77 0.31 -16.29 -30.37
CA ALA A 77 1.17 -15.28 -29.75
C ALA A 77 1.88 -15.81 -28.50
N ALA A 78 1.18 -16.53 -27.62
CA ALA A 78 1.79 -17.13 -26.43
C ALA A 78 2.81 -18.22 -26.78
N ALA A 79 2.52 -19.04 -27.79
CA ALA A 79 3.42 -20.11 -28.24
C ALA A 79 4.80 -19.59 -28.70
N VAL A 80 4.87 -18.35 -29.19
CA VAL A 80 6.13 -17.68 -29.59
C VAL A 80 6.69 -16.73 -28.52
N GLY A 81 6.19 -16.81 -27.29
CA GLY A 81 6.68 -16.01 -26.16
C GLY A 81 6.10 -14.60 -26.06
N GLY A 82 5.00 -14.30 -26.75
CA GLY A 82 4.30 -13.02 -26.68
C GLY A 82 3.39 -12.84 -25.45
N GLY A 83 3.19 -13.88 -24.65
CA GLY A 83 2.40 -13.82 -23.42
C GLY A 83 3.13 -13.12 -22.27
N THR A 84 2.38 -12.39 -21.44
CA THR A 84 2.88 -11.76 -20.21
C THR A 84 2.16 -12.32 -18.98
N SER A 85 2.61 -11.97 -17.77
CA SER A 85 1.89 -12.34 -16.54
C SER A 85 0.52 -11.67 -16.42
N ALA A 86 0.34 -10.50 -17.04
CA ALA A 86 -0.92 -9.76 -17.04
C ALA A 86 -1.87 -10.28 -18.13
N ASP A 87 -1.32 -10.69 -19.27
CA ASP A 87 -2.05 -11.22 -20.41
C ASP A 87 -1.30 -12.42 -21.01
N PRO A 88 -1.55 -13.64 -20.49
CA PRO A 88 -0.84 -14.84 -20.93
C PRO A 88 -1.26 -15.32 -22.33
N TYR A 89 -2.42 -14.87 -22.84
CA TYR A 89 -3.00 -15.32 -24.10
C TYR A 89 -3.55 -14.13 -24.93
N PRO A 90 -2.67 -13.25 -25.46
CA PRO A 90 -3.05 -11.92 -25.95
C PRO A 90 -3.88 -11.90 -27.25
N ASP A 91 -3.98 -13.02 -27.96
CA ASP A 91 -4.78 -13.20 -29.16
C ASP A 91 -6.06 -14.03 -28.90
N GLN A 92 -6.35 -14.37 -27.64
CA GLN A 92 -7.59 -15.04 -27.26
C GLN A 92 -8.63 -14.04 -26.73
N ALA A 93 -9.90 -14.33 -26.98
CA ALA A 93 -11.03 -13.54 -26.46
C ALA A 93 -11.42 -13.90 -25.01
N PHE A 94 -10.77 -14.91 -24.41
CA PHE A 94 -11.09 -15.34 -23.05
C PHE A 94 -10.41 -14.45 -22.02
N ALA A 95 -11.19 -13.89 -21.10
CA ALA A 95 -10.64 -13.15 -19.98
C ALA A 95 -10.10 -14.11 -18.91
N THR A 96 -8.97 -13.74 -18.30
CA THR A 96 -8.38 -14.52 -17.20
C THR A 96 -9.25 -14.47 -15.95
N ALA A 97 -9.13 -15.48 -15.09
CA ALA A 97 -9.78 -15.50 -13.79
C ALA A 97 -9.51 -14.22 -12.97
N ARG A 98 -8.28 -13.69 -13.06
CA ARG A 98 -7.88 -12.42 -12.43
C ARG A 98 -8.73 -11.23 -12.90
N ARG A 99 -9.22 -11.24 -14.14
CA ARG A 99 -10.02 -10.14 -14.71
C ARG A 99 -11.52 -10.29 -14.44
N ILE A 100 -12.03 -11.53 -14.37
CA ILE A 100 -13.49 -11.77 -14.30
C ILE A 100 -14.01 -12.20 -12.93
N LEU A 101 -13.15 -12.76 -12.06
CA LEU A 101 -13.58 -13.24 -10.74
C LEU A 101 -13.40 -12.19 -9.65
N THR A 102 -12.54 -11.19 -9.85
CA THR A 102 -12.36 -10.09 -8.90
C THR A 102 -13.48 -9.07 -9.07
N VAL A 103 -14.03 -8.61 -7.95
CA VAL A 103 -15.02 -7.52 -7.90
C VAL A 103 -14.42 -6.30 -7.23
N ASP A 104 -15.07 -5.14 -7.41
CA ASP A 104 -14.67 -3.91 -6.73
C ASP A 104 -14.78 -4.05 -5.20
N PRO A 105 -13.88 -3.41 -4.43
CA PRO A 105 -13.85 -3.51 -2.99
C PRO A 105 -14.98 -2.67 -2.37
N VAL A 106 -16.02 -3.34 -1.88
CA VAL A 106 -17.22 -2.68 -1.31
C VAL A 106 -17.33 -2.81 0.21
N THR A 107 -16.46 -3.61 0.85
CA THR A 107 -16.44 -3.77 2.31
C THR A 107 -15.18 -3.17 2.91
N PRO A 108 -15.19 -2.76 4.19
CA PRO A 108 -13.97 -2.35 4.89
C PRO A 108 -12.84 -3.39 4.85
N THR A 109 -13.19 -4.68 4.73
CA THR A 109 -12.20 -5.76 4.61
C THR A 109 -11.57 -5.78 3.22
N ASP A 110 -12.34 -5.54 2.18
CA ASP A 110 -11.83 -5.50 0.80
C ASP A 110 -10.99 -4.23 0.58
N LEU A 111 -11.44 -3.09 1.12
CA LEU A 111 -10.65 -1.85 1.11
C LEU A 111 -9.35 -2.00 1.91
N ARG A 112 -9.35 -2.75 3.02
CA ARG A 112 -8.10 -3.10 3.73
C ARG A 112 -7.15 -3.92 2.86
N ARG A 113 -7.65 -4.90 2.10
CA ARG A 113 -6.81 -5.69 1.18
C ARG A 113 -6.21 -4.80 0.10
N LEU A 114 -7.03 -3.92 -0.47
CA LEU A 114 -6.58 -2.92 -1.43
C LEU A 114 -5.47 -2.03 -0.87
N LEU A 115 -5.59 -1.57 0.38
CA LEU A 115 -4.59 -0.75 1.04
C LEU A 115 -3.26 -1.48 1.29
N ILE A 116 -3.30 -2.78 1.62
CA ILE A 116 -2.09 -3.59 1.84
C ILE A 116 -1.30 -3.79 0.53
N ASP A 117 -1.97 -3.73 -0.62
CA ASP A 117 -1.32 -3.80 -1.92
C ASP A 117 -0.65 -2.46 -2.33
N VAL A 118 -0.85 -1.37 -1.57
CA VAL A 118 -0.18 -0.08 -1.80
C VAL A 118 1.27 -0.17 -1.32
N PRO A 119 2.27 0.12 -2.18
CA PRO A 119 3.68 0.06 -1.79
C PRO A 119 3.98 0.91 -0.54
N GLY A 120 4.62 0.31 0.46
CA GLY A 120 4.98 0.96 1.72
C GLY A 120 3.87 0.95 2.78
N VAL A 121 2.68 0.40 2.49
CA VAL A 121 1.64 0.16 3.49
C VAL A 121 1.76 -1.28 3.98
N ARG A 122 2.01 -1.46 5.28
CA ARG A 122 2.04 -2.76 5.96
C ARG A 122 0.63 -3.25 6.25
N ASN A 123 -0.25 -2.34 6.69
CA ASN A 123 -1.62 -2.66 7.07
C ASN A 123 -2.53 -1.42 7.02
N GLY A 124 -3.84 -1.66 6.96
CA GLY A 124 -4.85 -0.60 6.96
C GLY A 124 -6.10 -0.98 7.74
N TRP A 125 -6.77 0.01 8.33
CA TRP A 125 -8.07 -0.16 8.97
C TRP A 125 -9.03 0.90 8.43
N VAL A 126 -10.12 0.43 7.84
CA VAL A 126 -11.22 1.26 7.40
C VAL A 126 -12.35 1.13 8.41
N ARG A 127 -12.71 2.22 9.08
CA ARG A 127 -13.73 2.24 10.13
C ARG A 127 -14.82 3.25 9.80
N CYS A 128 -16.06 2.79 9.87
CA CYS A 128 -17.21 3.68 9.96
C CYS A 128 -17.37 4.06 11.44
N ASP A 129 -16.79 5.18 11.84
CA ASP A 129 -16.93 5.72 13.20
C ASP A 129 -18.34 6.29 13.37
N GLY A 130 -19.34 5.41 13.51
CA GLY A 130 -20.69 5.76 13.99
C GLY A 130 -21.43 6.87 13.23
N CYS A 131 -21.14 7.07 11.94
CA CYS A 131 -21.70 8.15 11.11
C CYS A 131 -21.42 9.58 11.63
N GLY A 132 -20.25 9.77 12.24
CA GLY A 132 -19.73 11.08 12.55
C GLY A 132 -18.24 10.96 12.77
N CYS A 133 -17.45 11.04 11.68
CA CYS A 133 -16.03 11.20 11.86
C CYS A 133 -15.77 12.45 12.71
N GLY A 134 -14.98 12.33 13.77
CA GLY A 134 -14.54 13.49 14.56
C GLY A 134 -13.76 14.52 13.73
N CYS A 135 -13.39 14.17 12.49
CA CYS A 135 -12.75 15.03 11.51
C CYS A 135 -13.73 15.86 10.65
N VAL A 136 -15.04 15.58 10.68
CA VAL A 136 -16.03 16.38 9.93
C VAL A 136 -16.91 17.16 10.89
N THR A 137 -16.90 18.47 10.72
CA THR A 137 -17.76 19.40 11.46
C THR A 137 -19.23 19.06 11.19
N SER A 138 -20.00 18.83 12.25
CA SER A 138 -21.44 18.61 12.12
C SER A 138 -22.14 19.88 11.64
N TYR A 139 -23.18 19.72 10.81
CA TYR A 139 -24.03 20.82 10.39
C TYR A 139 -25.09 21.11 11.46
N SER A 140 -25.53 22.35 11.52
CA SER A 140 -26.75 22.77 12.17
C SER A 140 -27.85 22.90 11.13
N ALA A 141 -29.02 22.34 11.41
CA ALA A 141 -30.22 22.43 10.60
C ALA A 141 -31.34 23.12 11.36
N TRP A 142 -32.04 24.06 10.72
CA TRP A 142 -33.24 24.70 11.27
C TRP A 142 -34.21 25.07 10.16
N CYS A 143 -35.46 25.36 10.52
CA CYS A 143 -36.47 25.79 9.55
C CYS A 143 -36.59 27.32 9.52
N GLU A 144 -36.50 27.91 8.34
CA GLU A 144 -36.75 29.35 8.11
C GLU A 144 -37.67 29.53 6.91
N SER A 145 -38.74 30.32 7.06
CA SER A 145 -39.67 30.65 5.97
C SER A 145 -40.23 29.43 5.21
N GLY A 146 -40.33 28.27 5.87
CA GLY A 146 -40.81 27.02 5.28
C GLY A 146 -39.72 26.16 4.62
N GLU A 147 -38.46 26.57 4.64
CA GLU A 147 -37.32 25.84 4.10
C GLU A 147 -36.36 25.36 5.20
N VAL A 148 -35.65 24.27 4.94
CA VAL A 148 -34.58 23.78 5.83
C VAL A 148 -33.27 24.48 5.44
N VAL A 149 -32.68 25.19 6.39
CA VAL A 149 -31.36 25.81 6.25
C VAL A 149 -30.32 24.91 6.90
N LEU A 150 -29.22 24.63 6.19
CA LEU A 150 -28.05 23.93 6.70
C LEU A 150 -26.86 24.91 6.79
N SER A 151 -26.22 24.99 7.96
CA SER A 151 -25.06 25.85 8.18
C SER A 151 -24.13 25.27 9.23
N TYR A 152 -22.84 25.60 9.15
CA TYR A 152 -21.88 25.33 10.24
C TYR A 152 -22.03 26.33 11.40
N ASP A 153 -22.59 27.51 11.14
CA ASP A 153 -22.82 28.54 12.14
C ASP A 153 -24.32 28.74 12.39
N PRO A 154 -24.85 28.25 13.53
CA PRO A 154 -26.25 28.41 13.88
C PRO A 154 -26.60 29.85 14.29
N SER A 155 -25.62 30.75 14.48
CA SER A 155 -25.89 32.16 14.81
C SER A 155 -26.44 32.96 13.62
N LEU A 156 -26.29 32.44 12.41
CA LEU A 156 -26.83 33.03 11.17
C LEU A 156 -28.35 32.96 11.08
N ARG A 157 -29.01 32.27 12.02
CA ARG A 157 -30.48 32.16 12.06
C ARG A 157 -31.13 33.51 12.30
N ARG A 158 -32.16 33.83 11.53
CA ARG A 158 -32.89 35.12 11.61
C ARG A 158 -33.65 35.27 12.92
N ASP A 159 -34.25 34.18 13.39
CA ASP A 159 -34.93 34.14 14.68
C ASP A 159 -34.14 33.25 15.67
N PRO A 160 -33.53 33.85 16.71
CA PRO A 160 -32.81 33.13 17.74
C PRO A 160 -33.64 32.09 18.52
N ALA A 161 -34.96 32.17 18.50
CA ALA A 161 -35.85 31.19 19.14
C ALA A 161 -36.07 29.91 18.31
N THR A 162 -35.63 29.90 17.04
CA THR A 162 -35.79 28.74 16.16
C THR A 162 -35.00 27.54 16.68
N ALA A 163 -35.66 26.39 16.78
CA ALA A 163 -35.02 25.15 17.21
C ALA A 163 -33.98 24.69 16.19
N VAL A 164 -32.76 24.41 16.68
CA VAL A 164 -31.65 23.89 15.88
C VAL A 164 -31.48 22.41 16.13
N ARG A 165 -31.22 21.65 15.07
CA ARG A 165 -30.86 20.23 15.12
C ARG A 165 -29.47 20.01 14.56
N THR A 166 -28.67 19.20 15.24
CA THR A 166 -27.37 18.78 14.71
C THR A 166 -27.56 17.67 13.68
N VAL A 167 -26.97 17.83 12.50
CA VAL A 167 -26.96 16.87 11.40
C VAL A 167 -25.53 16.43 11.14
N ARG A 168 -25.33 15.10 11.05
CA ARG A 168 -24.03 14.49 10.73
C ARG A 168 -24.15 13.70 9.43
N PRO A 169 -23.27 13.93 8.44
CA PRO A 169 -23.24 13.12 7.23
C PRO A 169 -22.90 11.67 7.55
N ARG A 170 -23.58 10.74 6.88
CA ARG A 170 -23.31 9.30 6.93
C ARG A 170 -22.45 8.90 5.73
N GLY A 171 -21.92 7.68 5.74
CA GLY A 171 -21.09 7.17 4.63
C GLY A 171 -19.62 7.61 4.67
N LEU A 172 -19.18 8.21 5.77
CA LEU A 172 -17.81 8.66 5.94
C LEU A 172 -16.96 7.64 6.68
N TYR A 173 -15.78 7.33 6.13
CA TYR A 173 -14.85 6.36 6.68
C TYR A 173 -13.55 7.00 7.16
N ARG A 174 -13.15 6.64 8.38
CA ARG A 174 -11.81 6.89 8.91
C ARG A 174 -10.89 5.77 8.47
N VAL A 175 -9.76 6.14 7.90
CA VAL A 175 -8.72 5.22 7.47
C VAL A 175 -7.49 5.43 8.36
N LEU A 176 -7.00 4.34 8.93
CA LEU A 176 -5.74 4.31 9.67
C LEU A 176 -4.78 3.40 8.91
N LEU A 177 -3.55 3.86 8.72
CA LEU A 177 -2.49 3.16 8.02
C LEU A 177 -1.37 2.79 8.99
N GLU A 178 -0.88 1.57 8.85
CA GLU A 178 0.43 1.16 9.36
C GLU A 178 1.34 1.03 8.14
N LEU A 179 2.44 1.77 8.14
CA LEU A 179 3.44 1.77 7.09
C LEU A 179 4.51 0.71 7.38
N GLU A 180 5.14 0.25 6.30
CA GLU A 180 6.34 -0.57 6.40
C GLU A 180 7.49 0.23 7.03
N SER A 181 8.39 -0.46 7.70
CA SER A 181 9.62 0.16 8.20
C SER A 181 10.55 0.50 7.04
N ASP A 182 11.18 1.67 7.12
CA ASP A 182 12.20 2.09 6.17
C ASP A 182 13.60 1.68 6.64
N ALA A 183 14.45 1.26 5.71
CA ALA A 183 15.79 0.78 6.01
C ALA A 183 16.70 1.89 6.59
N GLU A 184 16.50 3.14 6.20
CA GLU A 184 17.28 4.30 6.65
C GLU A 184 16.56 5.08 7.75
N LEU A 185 15.25 5.29 7.61
CA LEU A 185 14.47 6.15 8.51
C LEU A 185 13.85 5.41 9.70
N GLY A 186 13.92 4.07 9.70
CA GLY A 186 13.33 3.22 10.72
C GLY A 186 11.80 3.15 10.61
N ASP A 187 11.13 3.01 11.74
CA ASP A 187 9.67 2.86 11.78
C ASP A 187 8.95 4.17 11.41
N LEU A 188 8.31 4.22 10.24
CA LEU A 188 7.61 5.40 9.73
C LEU A 188 6.34 5.79 10.52
N ASN A 189 5.85 4.89 11.37
CA ASN A 189 4.62 5.09 12.13
C ASN A 189 4.86 5.83 13.45
N ASP A 190 6.11 5.89 13.92
CA ASP A 190 6.47 6.69 15.08
C ASP A 190 7.04 8.07 14.68
N ARG A 191 7.11 8.98 15.64
CA ARG A 191 7.75 10.30 15.47
C ARG A 191 9.18 10.32 16.02
N LYS A 192 9.77 9.14 16.19
CA LYS A 192 11.05 8.91 16.84
C LYS A 192 12.17 9.00 15.79
N VAL A 193 13.25 9.66 16.17
CA VAL A 193 14.50 9.69 15.44
C VAL A 193 15.60 9.29 16.41
N VAL A 194 16.36 8.26 16.03
CA VAL A 194 17.44 7.73 16.86
C VAL A 194 18.78 8.07 16.21
N ARG A 195 19.64 8.79 16.95
CA ARG A 195 20.98 9.18 16.49
C ARG A 195 22.03 8.59 17.40
N ARG A 196 23.10 8.04 16.82
CA ARG A 196 24.21 7.43 17.57
C ARG A 196 25.51 8.14 17.22
N ARG A 197 26.31 8.44 18.23
CA ARG A 197 27.64 9.03 18.08
C ARG A 197 28.60 8.33 19.02
N SER A 198 29.78 8.03 18.51
CA SER A 198 30.88 7.52 19.32
C SER A 198 31.53 8.70 20.04
N VAL A 199 31.59 8.67 21.37
CA VAL A 199 32.16 9.74 22.22
C VAL A 199 33.25 9.13 23.11
N PRO A 200 34.44 9.75 23.23
CA PRO A 200 35.45 9.29 24.17
C PRO A 200 35.01 9.56 25.62
N ALA A 201 35.09 8.56 26.49
CA ALA A 201 34.93 8.75 27.93
C ALA A 201 36.25 9.21 28.58
N ALA A 202 36.23 9.50 29.88
CA ALA A 202 37.39 10.02 30.63
C ALA A 202 38.62 9.08 30.60
N ASN A 203 38.39 7.78 30.37
CA ASN A 203 39.43 6.76 30.23
C ASN A 203 40.04 6.71 28.81
N GLY A 204 39.63 7.59 27.89
CA GLY A 204 40.07 7.62 26.49
C GLY A 204 39.44 6.54 25.60
N ARG A 205 38.67 5.60 26.17
CA ARG A 205 37.94 4.57 25.43
C ARG A 205 36.70 5.19 24.82
N ARG A 206 36.33 4.75 23.62
CA ARG A 206 35.14 5.25 22.92
C ARG A 206 33.91 4.44 23.31
N HIS A 207 32.84 5.15 23.60
CA HIS A 207 31.55 4.59 23.98
C HIS A 207 30.46 5.18 23.07
N THR A 208 29.36 4.46 22.90
CA THR A 208 28.26 4.90 22.02
C THR A 208 27.24 5.70 22.83
N LEU A 209 27.12 6.99 22.50
CA LEU A 209 26.04 7.86 22.96
C LEU A 209 24.89 7.75 21.97
N THR A 210 23.69 7.46 22.45
CA THR A 210 22.46 7.39 21.65
C THR A 210 21.50 8.48 22.10
N LEU A 211 21.02 9.29 21.16
CA LEU A 211 19.93 10.22 21.37
C LEU A 211 18.68 9.66 20.72
N GLU A 212 17.59 9.69 21.46
CA GLU A 212 16.25 9.42 20.96
C GLU A 212 15.46 10.72 21.04
N LEU A 213 15.08 11.25 19.88
CA LEU A 213 14.27 12.46 19.78
C LEU A 213 12.89 12.08 19.23
N ARG A 214 11.83 12.33 19.99
CA ARG A 214 10.45 12.14 19.55
C ARG A 214 9.81 13.48 19.28
N PHE A 215 9.53 13.76 18.01
CA PHE A 215 8.91 15.00 17.59
C PHE A 215 7.42 15.04 17.98
N PRO A 216 6.88 16.22 18.31
CA PRO A 216 5.45 16.38 18.59
C PRO A 216 4.63 16.14 17.33
N GLU A 217 3.33 15.97 17.51
CA GLU A 217 2.39 15.97 16.41
C GLU A 217 2.07 17.44 16.12
N PHE A 218 2.08 17.83 14.85
CA PHE A 218 1.58 19.14 14.49
C PHE A 218 0.07 19.14 14.67
N GLY A 219 -0.42 19.90 15.66
CA GLY A 219 -1.84 20.14 15.79
C GLY A 219 -2.40 20.90 14.58
N ALA A 220 -3.72 20.90 14.40
CA ALA A 220 -4.39 21.53 13.25
C ALA A 220 -4.01 23.02 13.05
N ALA A 221 -3.70 23.75 14.13
CA ALA A 221 -3.26 25.14 14.06
C ALA A 221 -1.88 25.34 13.38
N HIS A 222 -1.08 24.27 13.29
CA HIS A 222 0.28 24.28 12.77
C HIS A 222 0.47 23.33 11.57
N GLU A 223 -0.61 22.93 10.90
CA GLU A 223 -0.53 22.04 9.73
C GLU A 223 0.29 22.66 8.59
N GLY A 224 0.17 23.98 8.41
CA GLY A 224 1.03 24.72 7.48
C GLY A 224 2.51 24.69 7.85
N ASP A 225 2.85 24.52 9.13
CA ASP A 225 4.24 24.45 9.60
C ASP A 225 4.85 23.08 9.28
N ARG A 226 4.06 22.01 9.44
CA ARG A 226 4.43 20.65 9.01
C ARG A 226 4.84 20.62 7.54
N ALA A 227 4.00 21.17 6.67
CA ALA A 227 4.24 21.20 5.23
C ALA A 227 5.52 21.99 4.88
N ARG A 228 5.71 23.17 5.49
CA ARG A 228 6.93 23.97 5.27
C ARG A 228 8.20 23.23 5.67
N VAL A 229 8.20 22.55 6.82
CA VAL A 229 9.35 21.77 7.29
C VAL A 229 9.67 20.61 6.33
N ARG A 230 8.64 19.87 5.91
CA ARG A 230 8.76 18.78 4.93
C ARG A 230 9.31 19.27 3.59
N ASP A 231 8.72 20.33 3.03
CA ASP A 231 8.97 20.79 1.65
C ASP A 231 10.21 21.68 1.49
N ALA A 232 10.82 22.14 2.58
CA ALA A 232 12.03 22.92 2.52
C ALA A 232 13.13 22.20 1.70
N ALA A 233 14.05 22.95 1.08
CA ALA A 233 15.21 22.31 0.44
C ALA A 233 16.21 21.81 1.51
N SER A 234 16.47 22.65 2.51
CA SER A 234 17.36 22.38 3.65
C SER A 234 16.93 23.19 4.86
N VAL A 235 17.53 22.90 6.01
CA VAL A 235 17.44 23.73 7.22
C VAL A 235 18.73 24.55 7.31
N ASP A 236 18.61 25.88 7.32
CA ASP A 236 19.77 26.78 7.35
C ASP A 236 20.33 26.89 8.77
N SER A 237 19.47 26.91 9.79
CA SER A 237 19.89 26.91 11.19
C SER A 237 18.84 26.32 12.13
N ILE A 238 19.30 25.80 13.26
CA ILE A 238 18.47 25.27 14.34
C ILE A 238 18.92 25.94 15.64
N VAL A 239 17.97 26.46 16.41
CA VAL A 239 18.20 26.95 17.77
C VAL A 239 17.45 26.06 18.75
N VAL A 240 18.19 25.43 19.66
CA VAL A 240 17.63 24.51 20.65
C VAL A 240 17.31 25.28 21.92
N ASN A 241 16.09 25.09 22.38
CA ASN A 241 15.45 25.90 23.38
C ASN A 241 14.74 24.97 24.38
N GLY A 242 15.42 24.53 25.44
CA GLY A 242 14.83 23.63 26.46
C GLY A 242 13.81 24.30 27.40
N SER A 243 12.78 23.56 27.80
CA SER A 243 11.85 23.96 28.89
C SER A 243 12.29 23.42 30.27
N ASN A 244 13.09 22.34 30.32
CA ASN A 244 13.64 21.73 31.55
C ASN A 244 15.10 21.23 31.38
N GLY A 245 16.09 22.12 31.16
CA GLY A 245 17.50 21.80 31.46
C GLY A 245 18.51 21.56 30.33
N LEU A 246 18.19 21.95 29.09
CA LEU A 246 19.16 21.99 27.99
C LEU A 246 19.53 23.41 27.54
N ARG A 247 19.00 24.45 28.19
CA ARG A 247 19.41 25.85 27.92
C ARG A 247 20.48 26.28 28.90
N ASP A 248 21.36 27.14 28.42
CA ASP A 248 22.12 28.04 29.28
C ASP A 248 21.13 29.01 29.96
N GLY A 249 21.14 29.08 31.29
CA GLY A 249 20.34 30.06 32.06
C GLY A 249 18.85 29.74 32.32
N ALA A 250 18.29 28.59 31.91
CA ALA A 250 16.97 28.14 32.35
C ALA A 250 17.10 26.93 33.27
N THR A 251 16.52 27.00 34.47
CA THR A 251 16.66 25.98 35.49
C THR A 251 16.08 24.65 34.97
N PRO A 252 16.85 23.55 34.91
CA PRO A 252 18.20 23.39 35.46
C PRO A 252 19.31 23.27 34.42
N ALA A 253 20.07 24.37 34.29
CA ALA A 253 21.32 24.46 33.52
C ALA A 253 22.56 23.92 34.26
N ASP A 254 22.38 23.16 35.35
CA ASP A 254 23.50 22.55 36.10
C ASP A 254 23.79 21.14 35.54
N THR A 255 25.01 20.92 35.06
CA THR A 255 25.52 19.61 34.64
C THR A 255 25.21 18.51 35.65
N ALA A 256 25.24 18.80 36.96
CA ALA A 256 24.89 17.83 37.99
C ALA A 256 23.42 17.40 37.96
N GLU A 257 22.51 18.27 37.52
CA GLU A 257 21.09 17.95 37.38
C GLU A 257 20.80 17.19 36.09
N PHE A 258 21.38 17.62 34.96
CA PHE A 258 21.37 16.84 33.72
C PHE A 258 21.85 15.40 33.96
N ARG A 259 22.96 15.24 34.70
CA ARG A 259 23.47 13.92 35.06
C ARG A 259 22.52 13.16 35.98
N ARG A 260 21.79 13.81 36.90
CA ARG A 260 20.79 13.12 37.74
C ARG A 260 19.64 12.56 36.90
N HIS A 261 19.22 13.31 35.89
CA HIS A 261 18.12 12.97 34.98
C HIS A 261 18.57 12.26 33.69
N TRP A 262 19.77 11.68 33.67
CA TRP A 262 20.37 11.07 32.48
C TRP A 262 19.46 10.04 31.77
N TYR A 263 18.60 9.33 32.52
CA TYR A 263 17.68 8.33 31.96
C TYR A 263 16.22 8.83 31.84
N ASP A 264 15.97 10.08 32.20
CA ASP A 264 14.65 10.69 32.10
C ASP A 264 14.44 11.35 30.72
N ALA A 265 13.19 11.70 30.42
CA ALA A 265 12.85 12.43 29.21
C ALA A 265 12.96 13.94 29.44
N PHE A 266 13.69 14.63 28.55
CA PHE A 266 13.77 16.08 28.50
C PHE A 266 12.80 16.63 27.46
N SER A 267 12.26 17.82 27.68
CA SER A 267 11.49 18.55 26.67
C SER A 267 12.36 19.64 26.05
N VAL A 268 12.48 19.60 24.73
CA VAL A 268 13.21 20.59 23.93
C VAL A 268 12.30 21.23 22.90
N ASP A 269 12.44 22.53 22.74
CA ASP A 269 11.87 23.26 21.62
C ASP A 269 12.97 23.53 20.58
N LEU A 270 12.60 23.50 19.31
CA LEU A 270 13.51 23.71 18.19
C LEU A 270 12.97 24.85 17.33
N ASP A 271 13.73 25.93 17.23
CA ASP A 271 13.44 27.00 16.28
C ASP A 271 14.24 26.75 15.00
N LEU A 272 13.54 26.41 13.94
CA LEU A 272 14.10 26.07 12.64
C LEU A 272 14.05 27.30 11.74
N THR A 273 15.18 27.65 11.14
CA THR A 273 15.22 28.57 10.00
C THR A 273 15.37 27.72 8.74
N LEU A 274 14.34 27.70 7.92
CA LEU A 274 14.30 26.91 6.69
C LEU A 274 14.93 27.70 5.54
N HIS A 275 15.46 26.98 4.56
CA HIS A 275 15.95 27.58 3.33
C HIS A 275 14.87 28.47 2.69
N GLY A 276 15.22 29.71 2.36
CA GLY A 276 14.27 30.73 1.91
C GLY A 276 13.73 31.64 3.02
N GLY A 277 14.22 31.48 4.26
CA GLY A 277 14.04 32.45 5.35
C GLY A 277 12.78 32.28 6.19
N SER A 278 11.94 31.28 5.92
CA SER A 278 10.78 30.99 6.78
C SER A 278 11.21 30.31 8.08
N THR A 279 10.57 30.67 9.19
CA THR A 279 10.85 30.08 10.50
C THR A 279 9.70 29.19 10.96
N VAL A 280 10.04 28.09 11.63
CA VAL A 280 9.10 27.15 12.23
C VAL A 280 9.59 26.79 13.62
N ARG A 281 8.70 26.88 14.61
CA ARG A 281 8.97 26.49 15.98
C ARG A 281 8.31 25.15 16.27
N VAL A 282 9.13 24.19 16.70
CA VAL A 282 8.68 22.85 17.12
C VAL A 282 8.78 22.80 18.64
N GLU A 283 7.65 22.70 19.32
CA GLU A 283 7.60 22.75 20.79
C GLU A 283 7.46 21.36 21.40
N ASN A 284 8.05 21.16 22.59
CA ASN A 284 7.91 19.92 23.37
C ASN A 284 8.33 18.63 22.63
N ALA A 285 9.41 18.68 21.85
CA ALA A 285 10.05 17.45 21.39
C ALA A 285 10.68 16.73 22.59
N SER A 286 10.41 15.43 22.72
CA SER A 286 10.93 14.64 23.83
C SER A 286 12.31 14.09 23.46
N LEU A 287 13.32 14.41 24.26
CA LEU A 287 14.68 13.92 24.11
C LEU A 287 15.00 12.92 25.23
N ARG A 288 15.54 11.75 24.87
CA ARG A 288 16.15 10.80 25.81
C ARG A 288 17.59 10.56 25.42
N VAL A 289 18.44 10.45 26.44
CA VAL A 289 19.88 10.21 26.27
C VAL A 289 20.19 8.84 26.82
N PHE A 290 20.80 7.99 26.00
CA PHE A 290 21.28 6.68 26.40
C PHE A 290 22.78 6.60 26.23
N GLY A 291 23.44 6.14 27.28
CA GLY A 291 24.87 5.86 27.32
C GLY A 291 25.19 5.15 28.61
N ASP A 292 26.34 4.49 28.64
CA ASP A 292 26.79 3.82 29.84
C ASP A 292 27.22 4.82 30.93
N ARG A 293 27.54 4.28 32.11
CA ARG A 293 27.94 5.08 33.26
C ARG A 293 29.19 5.93 32.97
N ALA A 294 30.08 5.47 32.10
CA ALA A 294 31.29 6.21 31.76
C ALA A 294 30.94 7.48 30.98
N LEU A 295 29.99 7.40 30.04
CA LEU A 295 29.51 8.56 29.29
C LEU A 295 28.73 9.56 30.14
N ARG A 296 27.93 9.08 31.10
CA ARG A 296 27.15 9.95 32.00
C ARG A 296 28.02 10.97 32.74
N GLU A 297 29.25 10.61 33.09
CA GLU A 297 30.17 11.51 33.81
C GLU A 297 30.97 12.44 32.88
N THR A 298 30.94 12.21 31.57
CA THR A 298 31.76 12.94 30.59
C THR A 298 30.96 13.78 29.59
N VAL A 299 29.70 13.45 29.36
CA VAL A 299 28.84 14.18 28.42
C VAL A 299 28.20 15.35 29.16
N ASP A 300 28.44 16.56 28.65
CA ASP A 300 27.87 17.79 29.18
C ASP A 300 26.77 18.34 28.24
N PRO A 301 25.80 19.11 28.76
CA PRO A 301 24.70 19.66 27.97
C PRO A 301 25.12 20.42 26.69
N PRO A 302 26.21 21.22 26.67
CA PRO A 302 26.62 21.93 25.45
C PRO A 302 26.93 21.00 24.27
N LEU A 303 27.47 19.80 24.52
CA LEU A 303 27.73 18.82 23.45
C LEU A 303 26.41 18.33 22.82
N LEU A 304 25.36 18.18 23.63
CA LEU A 304 24.04 17.76 23.14
C LEU A 304 23.38 18.87 22.34
N VAL A 305 23.47 20.10 22.83
CA VAL A 305 22.97 21.29 22.13
C VAL A 305 23.66 21.46 20.78
N GLU A 306 25.00 21.38 20.74
CA GLU A 306 25.76 21.41 19.49
C GLU A 306 25.31 20.30 18.52
N TRP A 307 25.10 19.08 19.02
CA TRP A 307 24.67 17.96 18.19
C TRP A 307 23.24 18.15 17.64
N LEU A 308 22.31 18.64 18.46
CA LEU A 308 20.93 18.91 18.05
C LEU A 308 20.82 20.09 17.06
N GLN A 309 21.80 21.00 17.07
CA GLN A 309 21.85 22.16 16.17
C GLN A 309 22.49 21.87 14.80
N GLN A 310 22.96 20.64 14.57
CA GLN A 310 23.51 20.26 13.27
C GLN A 310 22.45 20.28 12.17
N THR A 311 22.83 20.71 10.97
CA THR A 311 21.94 20.85 9.80
C THR A 311 22.38 20.01 8.60
N ASP A 312 23.31 19.07 8.80
CA ASP A 312 23.72 18.14 7.75
C ASP A 312 22.59 17.18 7.36
N ALA A 313 22.78 16.46 6.24
CA ALA A 313 21.81 15.51 5.69
C ALA A 313 21.46 14.34 6.63
N ASP A 314 22.24 14.15 7.69
CA ASP A 314 22.01 13.14 8.71
C ASP A 314 21.67 13.75 10.07
N SER A 315 21.39 15.05 10.13
CA SER A 315 20.90 15.69 11.36
C SER A 315 19.55 15.10 11.80
N ALA A 316 19.24 15.18 13.09
CA ALA A 316 17.98 14.67 13.62
C ALA A 316 16.75 15.34 12.96
N VAL A 317 16.85 16.63 12.65
CA VAL A 317 15.79 17.38 11.96
C VAL A 317 15.70 16.95 10.50
N ASP A 318 16.81 16.72 9.78
CA ASP A 318 16.73 16.27 8.39
C ASP A 318 16.13 14.87 8.24
N VAL A 319 16.55 13.92 9.09
CA VAL A 319 15.97 12.58 9.14
C VAL A 319 14.46 12.65 9.42
N TRP A 320 14.04 13.50 10.36
CA TRP A 320 12.62 13.73 10.64
C TRP A 320 11.89 14.31 9.43
N ARG A 321 12.46 15.29 8.72
CA ARG A 321 11.88 15.88 7.50
C ARG A 321 11.67 14.83 6.40
N ARG A 322 12.67 13.99 6.16
CA ARG A 322 12.57 12.87 5.19
C ARG A 322 11.49 11.89 5.60
N LYS A 323 11.37 11.61 6.90
CA LYS A 323 10.31 10.75 7.46
C LYS A 323 8.93 11.34 7.22
N LEU A 324 8.74 12.64 7.46
CA LEU A 324 7.49 13.35 7.13
C LEU A 324 7.14 13.20 5.64
N ALA A 325 8.12 13.43 4.75
CA ALA A 325 7.92 13.31 3.32
C ALA A 325 7.47 11.91 2.90
N GLN A 326 8.12 10.87 3.42
CA GLN A 326 7.76 9.48 3.11
C GLN A 326 6.39 9.09 3.68
N THR A 327 6.06 9.54 4.90
CA THR A 327 4.73 9.30 5.49
C THR A 327 3.61 9.96 4.68
N ASP A 328 3.84 11.20 4.21
CA ASP A 328 2.84 11.94 3.44
C ASP A 328 2.69 11.35 2.03
N ALA A 329 3.79 10.90 1.40
CA ALA A 329 3.76 10.20 0.12
C ALA A 329 2.97 8.89 0.19
N ALA A 330 3.21 8.07 1.23
CA ALA A 330 2.46 6.83 1.44
C ALA A 330 0.97 7.09 1.71
N THR A 331 0.66 8.12 2.52
CA THR A 331 -0.72 8.54 2.79
C THR A 331 -1.42 9.05 1.53
N ALA A 332 -0.71 9.78 0.67
CA ALA A 332 -1.23 10.25 -0.61
C ALA A 332 -1.49 9.09 -1.60
N ALA A 333 -0.58 8.13 -1.69
CA ALA A 333 -0.77 6.94 -2.53
C ALA A 333 -1.96 6.08 -2.06
N ALA A 334 -2.11 5.92 -0.75
CA ALA A 334 -3.29 5.27 -0.17
C ALA A 334 -4.58 6.04 -0.49
N ARG A 335 -4.55 7.37 -0.39
CA ARG A 335 -5.69 8.22 -0.79
C ARG A 335 -6.05 8.03 -2.25
N GLU A 336 -5.09 8.14 -3.16
CA GLU A 336 -5.32 7.96 -4.61
C GLU A 336 -5.94 6.59 -4.91
N THR A 337 -5.42 5.55 -4.26
CA THR A 337 -5.93 4.18 -4.39
C THR A 337 -7.39 4.05 -3.92
N LEU A 338 -7.72 4.68 -2.79
CA LEU A 338 -9.09 4.68 -2.24
C LEU A 338 -10.05 5.52 -3.09
N GLU A 339 -9.64 6.69 -3.57
CA GLU A 339 -10.46 7.54 -4.46
C GLU A 339 -10.77 6.84 -5.79
N ALA A 340 -9.82 6.06 -6.33
CA ALA A 340 -10.03 5.26 -7.53
C ALA A 340 -11.09 4.15 -7.36
N HIS A 341 -11.41 3.77 -6.12
CA HIS A 341 -12.39 2.72 -5.79
C HIS A 341 -13.52 3.25 -4.90
N ARG A 342 -13.81 4.55 -4.99
CA ARG A 342 -14.82 5.22 -4.17
C ARG A 342 -16.25 4.84 -4.61
N SER A 343 -17.06 4.37 -3.66
CA SER A 343 -18.50 4.13 -3.84
C SER A 343 -19.32 5.43 -3.98
N LEU A 344 -20.52 5.34 -4.55
CA LEU A 344 -21.38 6.51 -4.86
C LEU A 344 -21.68 7.43 -3.68
N ASP A 345 -22.04 6.87 -2.53
CA ASP A 345 -22.51 7.62 -1.34
C ASP A 345 -21.53 7.53 -0.16
N GLU A 346 -20.26 7.21 -0.44
CA GLU A 346 -19.23 7.04 0.57
C GLU A 346 -18.02 7.96 0.30
N ASP A 347 -17.31 8.32 1.36
CA ASP A 347 -16.11 9.16 1.26
C ASP A 347 -15.13 8.91 2.42
N TRP A 348 -13.88 9.35 2.24
CA TRP A 348 -12.77 9.18 3.17
C TRP A 348 -12.54 10.47 3.95
N CYS A 349 -13.06 10.51 5.17
CA CYS A 349 -13.07 11.73 5.95
C CYS A 349 -11.71 12.04 6.59
N CYS A 350 -10.95 11.02 7.02
CA CYS A 350 -9.56 11.19 7.43
C CYS A 350 -8.76 9.93 7.08
N ILE A 351 -7.54 10.15 6.62
CA ILE A 351 -6.56 9.12 6.33
C ILE A 351 -5.31 9.53 7.11
N GLY A 352 -4.92 8.72 8.08
CA GLY A 352 -3.78 9.02 8.94
C GLY A 352 -3.07 7.74 9.37
N LEU A 353 -1.98 7.90 10.11
CA LEU A 353 -1.22 6.78 10.64
C LEU A 353 -1.82 6.27 11.95
N VAL A 354 -1.54 5.01 12.28
CA VAL A 354 -1.79 4.48 13.62
C VAL A 354 -0.78 5.05 14.62
N ASP A 355 -1.26 5.38 15.81
CA ASP A 355 -0.38 5.73 16.91
C ASP A 355 0.31 4.47 17.46
N ILE A 356 1.64 4.52 17.57
CA ILE A 356 2.43 3.43 18.16
C ILE A 356 2.69 3.68 19.65
N VAL A 357 2.45 2.62 20.43
CA VAL A 357 2.89 2.49 21.81
C VAL A 357 4.00 1.44 21.85
N ASP A 358 5.17 1.84 22.37
CA ASP A 358 6.28 0.91 22.59
C ASP A 358 5.92 -0.05 23.75
N ILE A 359 5.83 -1.34 23.46
CA ILE A 359 5.58 -2.41 24.45
C ILE A 359 6.85 -3.25 24.59
N ALA A 360 7.40 -3.34 25.79
CA ALA A 360 8.52 -4.22 26.10
C ALA A 360 8.04 -5.49 26.79
N VAL A 361 8.45 -6.65 26.27
CA VAL A 361 8.22 -7.95 26.90
C VAL A 361 9.55 -8.47 27.43
N CYS A 362 9.64 -8.61 28.75
CA CYS A 362 10.78 -9.25 29.40
C CYS A 362 10.48 -10.74 29.59
N ALA A 363 11.36 -11.60 29.08
CA ALA A 363 11.23 -13.04 29.23
C ALA A 363 12.60 -13.66 29.51
N GLU A 364 12.61 -14.69 30.36
CA GLU A 364 13.74 -15.57 30.56
C GLU A 364 13.48 -16.86 29.76
N VAL A 365 14.40 -17.23 28.87
CA VAL A 365 14.23 -18.35 27.94
C VAL A 365 15.29 -19.40 28.25
N GLU A 366 14.85 -20.52 28.81
CA GLU A 366 15.70 -21.68 29.01
C GLU A 366 15.90 -22.44 27.69
N VAL A 367 17.15 -22.66 27.32
CA VAL A 367 17.52 -23.38 26.10
C VAL A 367 18.41 -24.58 26.44
N ALA A 368 18.32 -25.64 25.64
CA ALA A 368 19.24 -26.77 25.77
C ALA A 368 20.69 -26.36 25.46
N ALA A 369 21.67 -27.02 26.07
CA ALA A 369 23.10 -26.70 25.86
C ALA A 369 23.58 -26.84 24.40
N THR A 370 22.85 -27.59 23.57
CA THR A 370 23.14 -27.78 22.14
C THR A 370 22.33 -26.88 21.22
N ALA A 371 21.53 -25.96 21.78
CA ALA A 371 20.69 -25.07 20.99
C ALA A 371 21.53 -24.02 20.27
N ASP A 372 21.15 -23.74 19.01
CA ASP A 372 21.65 -22.59 18.26
C ASP A 372 20.96 -21.33 18.79
N ILE A 373 21.71 -20.52 19.54
CA ILE A 373 21.20 -19.34 20.23
C ILE A 373 20.68 -18.30 19.22
N ASP A 374 21.40 -18.07 18.12
CA ASP A 374 21.03 -17.08 17.11
C ASP A 374 19.72 -17.47 16.41
N ARG A 375 19.57 -18.77 16.07
CA ARG A 375 18.33 -19.29 15.49
C ARG A 375 17.16 -19.20 16.46
N VAL A 376 17.36 -19.54 17.74
CA VAL A 376 16.30 -19.44 18.75
C VAL A 376 15.87 -17.98 18.92
N GLN A 377 16.83 -17.06 19.02
CA GLN A 377 16.56 -15.62 19.12
C GLN A 377 15.79 -15.09 17.90
N ALA A 378 16.22 -15.44 16.68
CA ALA A 378 15.52 -15.05 15.46
C ALA A 378 14.08 -15.60 15.41
N GLN A 379 13.86 -16.84 15.86
CA GLN A 379 12.52 -17.42 15.94
C GLN A 379 11.63 -16.73 16.98
N ILE A 380 12.20 -16.33 18.11
CA ILE A 380 11.48 -15.56 19.13
C ILE A 380 11.05 -14.22 18.52
N TRP A 381 11.97 -13.47 17.92
CA TRP A 381 11.64 -12.19 17.28
C TRP A 381 10.58 -12.34 16.19
N HIS A 382 10.74 -13.29 15.28
CA HIS A 382 9.76 -13.54 14.22
C HIS A 382 8.36 -13.90 14.77
N ARG A 383 8.27 -14.63 15.88
CA ARG A 383 6.98 -14.98 16.50
C ARG A 383 6.36 -13.87 17.32
N VAL A 384 7.16 -12.96 17.86
CA VAL A 384 6.69 -11.79 18.59
C VAL A 384 6.20 -10.71 17.62
N GLU A 385 6.84 -10.58 16.45
CA GLU A 385 6.50 -9.57 15.43
C GLU A 385 5.35 -9.95 14.49
N ARG A 386 5.04 -11.25 14.39
CA ARG A 386 3.96 -11.80 13.55
C ARG A 386 2.62 -11.75 14.28
#